data_AF-A0A0R2CCK3-F1
#
_entry.id   AF-A0A0R2CCK3-F1
#
_cell.length_a   1.000
_cell.length_b   1.000
_cell.length_c   1.000
_cell.angle_alpha   90.00
_cell.angle_beta   90.00
_cell.angle_gamma   90.00
#
_symmetry.space_group_name_H-M   'P 1'
#
loop_
_entity.id
_entity.type
_entity.pdbx_description
1 polymer ?
#
loop_
_entity_poly.entity_id
_entity_poly.type
_entity_poly.pdbx_seq_one_letter_code
_entity_poly.pdbx_strand_id
1 'polypeptide(L)' 'MFGRTKHKLRQEYDEYLLDAIGIATEDWNRSKQTLVAVREADDELNAVVELAAAKYEFLYREARRRKVKAHFRTSMLESD' A
#
# COMPACT_ATOMS: atom_id res chain seq x y z
N MET A 1 -8.94 -25.05 23.40
CA MET A 1 -8.15 -23.79 23.56
C MET A 1 -7.61 -23.21 22.23
N PHE A 2 -7.99 -23.70 21.04
CA PHE A 2 -7.33 -23.34 19.76
C PHE A 2 -8.04 -22.28 18.88
N GLY A 3 -9.16 -21.70 19.33
CA GLY A 3 -9.93 -20.71 18.54
C GLY A 3 -9.61 -19.24 18.82
N ARG A 4 -9.13 -18.91 20.03
CA ARG A 4 -8.90 -17.51 20.46
C ARG A 4 -7.66 -16.88 19.81
N THR A 5 -6.65 -17.67 19.46
CA THR A 5 -5.42 -17.22 18.82
C THR A 5 -5.61 -16.94 17.33
N LYS A 6 -6.46 -17.71 16.64
CA LYS A 6 -6.73 -17.53 15.20
C LYS A 6 -7.37 -16.18 14.86
N HIS A 7 -8.20 -15.64 15.76
CA HIS A 7 -8.82 -14.33 15.56
C HIS A 7 -7.78 -13.19 15.65
N LYS A 8 -6.83 -13.30 16.60
CA LYS A 8 -5.72 -12.35 16.74
C LYS A 8 -4.80 -12.35 15.53
N LEU A 9 -4.40 -13.54 15.05
CA LEU A 9 -3.54 -13.66 13.86
C LEU A 9 -4.17 -13.04 12.61
N ARG A 10 -5.49 -13.21 12.42
CA ARG A 10 -6.19 -12.57 11.31
C ARG A 10 -6.13 -11.04 11.41
N GLN A 11 -6.37 -10.49 12.60
CA GLN A 11 -6.32 -9.05 12.84
C GLN A 11 -4.91 -8.49 12.58
N GLU A 12 -3.87 -9.15 13.09
CA GLU A 12 -2.47 -8.78 12.87
C GLU A 12 -2.13 -8.74 11.37
N TYR A 13 -2.53 -9.75 10.60
CA TYR A 13 -2.32 -9.74 9.15
C TYR A 13 -3.11 -8.66 8.42
N ASP A 14 -4.34 -8.38 8.85
CA ASP A 14 -5.14 -7.32 8.26
C ASP A 14 -4.51 -5.94 8.55
N GLU A 15 -3.92 -5.74 9.73
CA GLU A 15 -3.13 -4.54 10.08
C GLU A 15 -1.87 -4.42 9.21
N TYR A 16 -1.06 -5.49 9.09
CA TYR A 16 0.11 -5.47 8.21
C TYR A 16 -0.25 -5.19 6.75
N LEU A 17 -1.40 -5.69 6.28
CA LEU A 17 -1.87 -5.43 4.93
C LEU A 17 -2.23 -3.96 4.74
N LEU A 18 -2.86 -3.32 5.72
CA LEU A 18 -3.16 -1.89 5.68
C LEU A 18 -1.87 -1.04 5.66
N ASP A 19 -0.90 -1.38 6.49
CA ASP A 19 0.40 -0.70 6.51
C ASP A 19 1.13 -0.85 5.16
N ALA A 20 1.12 -2.06 4.59
CA ALA A 20 1.71 -2.32 3.27
C ALA A 20 1.02 -1.53 2.14
N ILE A 21 -0.31 -1.36 2.20
CA ILE A 21 -1.06 -0.51 1.26
C ILE A 21 -0.64 0.95 1.41
N GLY A 22 -0.47 1.44 2.63
CA GLY A 22 0.02 2.80 2.90
C GLY A 22 1.37 3.04 2.24
N ILE A 23 2.35 2.17 2.52
CA ILE A 23 3.70 2.23 1.94
C ILE A 23 3.64 2.17 0.40
N ALA A 24 2.86 1.24 -0.17
CA ALA A 24 2.74 1.12 -1.63
C ALA A 24 2.10 2.37 -2.27
N THR A 25 1.19 3.05 -1.56
CA THR A 25 0.57 4.29 -2.01
C THR A 25 1.59 5.43 -2.03
N GLU A 26 2.38 5.56 -0.98
CA GLU A 26 3.47 6.55 -0.88
C GLU A 26 4.53 6.31 -1.95
N ASP A 27 4.95 5.06 -2.15
CA ASP A 27 5.88 4.66 -3.21
C ASP A 27 5.35 5.09 -4.58
N TRP A 28 4.12 4.72 -4.91
CA TRP A 28 3.55 5.06 -6.20
C TRP A 28 3.43 6.58 -6.41
N ASN A 29 3.04 7.32 -5.38
CA ASN A 29 2.99 8.78 -5.44
C ASN A 29 4.38 9.40 -5.65
N ARG A 30 5.39 8.91 -4.94
CA ARG A 30 6.77 9.35 -5.10
C ARG A 30 7.31 9.03 -6.49
N SER A 31 7.08 7.82 -7.01
CA SER A 31 7.50 7.44 -8.37
C SER A 31 6.88 8.37 -9.44
N LYS A 32 5.60 8.71 -9.30
CA LYS A 32 4.94 9.68 -10.19
C LYS A 32 5.56 11.08 -10.10
N GLN A 33 5.87 11.55 -8.89
CA GLN A 33 6.54 12.84 -8.70
C GLN A 33 7.94 12.84 -9.34
N THR A 34 8.70 11.75 -9.20
CA THR A 34 9.99 11.59 -9.86
C THR A 34 9.85 11.64 -11.38
N LEU A 35 8.89 10.91 -11.95
CA LEU A 35 8.61 10.94 -13.39
C LEU A 35 8.34 12.36 -13.91
N VAL A 36 7.58 13.16 -13.16
CA VAL A 36 7.26 14.55 -13.52
C VAL A 36 8.48 15.49 -13.38
N ALA A 37 9.36 15.24 -12.40
CA ALA A 37 10.53 16.08 -12.14
C ALA A 37 11.68 15.85 -13.14
N VAL A 38 11.72 14.70 -13.80
CA VAL A 38 12.76 14.34 -14.78
C VAL A 38 12.43 14.95 -16.14
N ARG A 39 13.41 15.61 -16.76
CA ARG A 39 13.26 16.29 -18.07
C ARG A 39 13.13 15.34 -19.25
N GLU A 40 13.78 14.17 -19.19
CA GLU A 40 13.71 13.10 -20.19
C GLU A 40 13.36 11.80 -19.47
N ALA A 41 12.08 11.44 -19.45
CA ALA A 41 11.65 10.16 -18.95
C ALA A 41 12.01 9.06 -19.96
N ASP A 42 12.73 8.04 -19.50
CA ASP A 42 12.99 6.84 -20.28
C ASP A 42 12.01 5.70 -19.93
N ASP A 43 12.08 4.62 -20.71
CA ASP A 43 11.21 3.46 -20.53
C ASP A 43 11.41 2.78 -19.15
N GLU A 44 12.60 2.89 -18.56
CA GLU A 44 12.89 2.37 -17.23
C GLU A 44 12.09 3.14 -16.16
N LEU A 45 12.06 4.47 -16.23
CA LEU A 45 11.32 5.29 -15.28
C LEU A 45 9.81 5.04 -15.38
N ASN A 46 9.28 4.84 -16.58
CA ASN A 46 7.89 4.43 -16.79
C ASN A 46 7.61 3.05 -16.17
N ALA A 47 8.50 2.07 -16.39
CA ALA A 47 8.36 0.73 -15.83
C ALA A 47 8.38 0.74 -14.29
N VAL A 48 9.17 1.63 -13.66
CA VAL A 48 9.18 1.81 -12.20
C VAL A 48 7.83 2.30 -11.69
N VAL A 49 7.22 3.28 -12.38
CA VAL A 49 5.89 3.81 -12.01
C VAL A 49 4.81 2.73 -12.17
N GLU A 50 4.84 1.99 -13.28
CA GLU A 50 3.90 0.89 -13.52
C GLU A 50 4.05 -0.24 -12.50
N LEU A 51 5.27 -0.60 -12.14
CA LEU A 51 5.54 -1.61 -11.10
C LEU A 51 5.00 -1.16 -9.74
N ALA A 52 5.18 0.11 -9.36
CA ALA A 52 4.65 0.65 -8.12
C ALA A 52 3.11 0.63 -8.12
N ALA A 53 2.48 0.99 -9.23
CA ALA A 53 1.03 0.92 -9.40
C ALA A 53 0.50 -0.52 -9.28
N ALA A 54 1.15 -1.48 -9.92
CA ALA A 54 0.78 -2.89 -9.87
C ALA A 54 0.86 -3.48 -8.45
N LYS A 55 1.90 -3.09 -7.68
CA LYS A 55 2.04 -3.48 -6.26
C LYS A 55 0.89 -2.95 -5.42
N TYR A 56 0.56 -1.65 -5.56
CA TYR A 56 -0.58 -1.05 -4.87
C TYR A 56 -1.89 -1.77 -5.23
N GLU A 57 -2.14 -2.01 -6.51
CA GLU A 57 -3.37 -2.66 -6.97
C GLU A 57 -3.51 -4.08 -6.43
N PHE A 58 -2.43 -4.85 -6.42
CA PHE A 58 -2.42 -6.21 -5.86
C PHE A 58 -2.83 -6.21 -4.38
N LEU A 59 -2.22 -5.34 -3.57
CA LEU A 59 -2.51 -5.24 -2.14
C LEU A 59 -3.95 -4.76 -1.89
N TYR A 60 -4.42 -3.78 -2.67
CA TYR A 60 -5.79 -3.28 -2.58
C TYR A 60 -6.83 -4.36 -2.91
N ARG A 61 -6.58 -5.18 -3.94
CA ARG A 61 -7.43 -6.32 -4.31
C ARG A 61 -7.47 -7.35 -3.19
N GLU A 62 -6.35 -7.61 -2.53
CA GLU A 62 -6.30 -8.55 -1.39
C GLU A 62 -7.06 -8.02 -0.17
N ALA A 63 -6.93 -6.73 0.15
CA ALA A 63 -7.71 -6.11 1.23
C ALA A 63 -9.21 -6.22 0.99
N ARG A 64 -9.64 -5.99 -0.26
CA ARG A 64 -11.03 -6.16 -0.68
C ARG A 64 -11.51 -7.61 -0.55
N ARG A 65 -10.70 -8.59 -0.95
CA ARG A 65 -11.02 -10.03 -0.80
C ARG A 65 -11.19 -10.43 0.66
N ARG A 66 -10.32 -9.93 1.54
CA ARG A 66 -10.34 -10.20 2.98
C ARG A 66 -11.43 -9.45 3.74
N LYS A 67 -12.08 -8.47 3.09
CA LYS A 67 -13.02 -7.52 3.70
C LYS A 67 -12.39 -6.80 4.89
N VAL A 68 -11.12 -6.43 4.76
CA VAL A 68 -10.43 -5.64 5.77
C VAL A 68 -11.19 -4.35 5.97
N LYS A 69 -11.59 -4.07 7.22
CA LYS A 69 -12.20 -2.78 7.54
C LYS A 69 -11.06 -1.79 7.66
N ALA A 70 -11.01 -0.83 6.74
CA ALA A 70 -10.09 0.29 6.86
C ALA A 70 -10.48 1.08 8.11
N HIS A 71 -9.77 0.84 9.22
CA HIS A 71 -9.66 1.81 10.29
C HIS A 71 -8.60 2.78 9.79
N PHE A 72 -9.01 3.86 9.13
CA PHE A 72 -8.08 4.95 8.82
C PHE A 72 -7.46 5.39 10.15
N ARG A 73 -6.22 4.95 10.43
CA ARG A 73 -5.45 5.53 11.52
C ARG A 73 -5.14 6.94 11.06
N THR A 74 -5.80 7.92 11.68
CA THR A 74 -5.68 9.35 11.41
C THR A 74 -4.27 9.91 11.71
N SER A 75 -3.27 9.05 11.91
CA SER A 75 -1.91 9.40 12.31
C SER A 75 -0.95 9.73 11.15
N MET A 76 -1.42 9.72 9.90
CA MET A 76 -0.66 10.18 8.73
C MET A 76 -0.92 11.65 8.36
N LEU A 77 -1.75 12.36 9.14
CA LEU A 77 -2.05 13.79 8.94
C LEU A 77 -1.20 14.72 9.83
N GLU A 78 -0.22 14.20 10.60
CA GLU A 78 0.62 15.01 11.50
C GLU A 78 2.07 15.15 11.01
N SER A 79 2.28 15.35 9.71
CA SER A 79 3.60 15.75 9.22
C SER A 79 3.42 16.88 8.20
N ASP A 80 3.18 18.07 8.76
CA ASP A 80 3.38 19.37 8.10
C ASP A 80 4.87 19.58 7.73
#